data_AF-D1YVH3-F1
#
_entry.id   AF-D1YVH3-F1
#
_cell.length_a   1.000
_cell.length_b   1.000
_cell.length_c   1.000
_cell.angle_alpha   90.00
_cell.angle_beta   90.00
_cell.angle_gamma   90.00
#
_symmetry.space_group_name_H-M   'P 1'
#
loop_
_entity.id
_entity.type
_entity.pdbx_description
1 polymer ?
#
loop_
_entity_poly.entity_id
_entity_poly.type
_entity_poly.pdbx_seq_one_letter_code
_entity_poly.pdbx_strand_id
1 'polypeptide(L)'
;MPEFYKVSFDEDELGAIRRGCDIRSGHEDRMLDEAAGGSLEGVVMQESRADDMLLIKGTVDIFKPGQTILITMEDLRMIRSCLDDDDSPGAKSAVKKIDASLASGAERR
;
A
#
# COMPACT_ATOMS: atom_id res chain seq x y z
N MET A 1 -0.69 14.43 -15.91
CA MET A 1 -1.34 13.12 -16.07
C MET A 1 -0.83 12.22 -14.96
N PRO A 2 -1.69 11.41 -14.33
CA PRO A 2 -1.23 10.44 -13.34
C PRO A 2 -0.25 9.45 -13.98
N GLU A 3 0.84 9.15 -13.28
CA GLU A 3 1.83 8.16 -13.71
C GLU A 3 1.38 6.76 -13.25
N PHE A 4 1.34 5.82 -14.19
CA PHE A 4 0.96 4.44 -13.94
C PHE A 4 2.13 3.49 -14.08
N TYR A 5 2.16 2.49 -13.21
CA TYR A 5 3.19 1.46 -13.13
C TYR A 5 2.56 0.10 -13.38
N LYS A 6 3.29 -0.78 -14.07
CA LYS A 6 2.91 -2.16 -14.29
C LYS A 6 3.67 -3.07 -13.34
N VAL A 7 2.96 -3.75 -12.46
CA VAL A 7 3.54 -4.69 -11.48
C VAL A 7 2.77 -6.00 -11.48
N SER A 8 3.42 -7.06 -11.02
CA SER A 8 2.78 -8.37 -10.82
C SER A 8 3.41 -9.05 -9.61
N PHE A 9 2.56 -9.63 -8.77
CA PHE A 9 2.97 -10.28 -7.54
C PHE A 9 2.57 -11.75 -7.58
N ASP A 10 3.42 -12.63 -7.05
CA ASP A 10 3.06 -14.04 -6.83
C ASP A 10 2.21 -14.22 -5.56
N GLU A 11 1.92 -15.48 -5.21
CA GLU A 11 1.04 -15.81 -4.09
C GLU A 11 1.67 -15.42 -2.73
N ASP A 12 2.96 -15.66 -2.55
CA ASP A 12 3.67 -15.34 -1.31
C ASP A 12 3.80 -13.83 -1.13
N GLU A 13 4.10 -13.11 -2.20
CA GLU A 13 4.17 -11.65 -2.25
C GLU A 13 2.81 -11.01 -1.95
N LEU A 14 1.73 -11.44 -2.62
CA LEU A 14 0.38 -10.94 -2.33
C LEU A 14 -0.05 -11.29 -0.90
N GLY A 15 0.31 -12.47 -0.41
CA GLY A 15 0.07 -12.87 0.97
C GLY A 15 0.73 -11.92 1.97
N ALA A 16 1.97 -11.52 1.71
CA ALA A 16 2.69 -10.54 2.54
C ALA A 16 2.06 -9.15 2.45
N ILE A 17 1.73 -8.66 1.24
CA ILE A 17 1.11 -7.35 1.06
C ILE A 17 -0.23 -7.26 1.80
N ARG A 18 -1.10 -8.27 1.67
CA ARG A 18 -2.40 -8.29 2.37
C ARG A 18 -2.24 -8.18 3.88
N ARG A 19 -1.37 -9.02 4.47
CA ARG A 19 -1.09 -8.97 5.91
C ARG A 19 -0.51 -7.63 6.34
N GLY A 20 0.42 -7.08 5.57
CA GLY A 20 1.02 -5.78 5.83
C GLY A 20 -0.02 -4.65 5.82
N CYS A 21 -0.89 -4.63 4.81
CA CYS A 21 -1.93 -3.63 4.70
C CYS A 21 -3.04 -3.80 5.75
N ASP A 22 -3.34 -5.02 6.19
CA ASP A 22 -4.22 -5.29 7.34
C ASP A 22 -3.65 -4.67 8.62
N ILE A 23 -2.37 -4.91 8.91
CA ILE A 23 -1.68 -4.36 10.08
C ILE A 23 -1.65 -2.84 10.01
N ARG A 24 -1.29 -2.28 8.84
CA ARG A 24 -1.19 -0.83 8.65
C ARG A 24 -2.55 -0.14 8.77
N SER A 25 -3.58 -0.68 8.13
CA SER A 25 -4.95 -0.15 8.26
C SER A 25 -5.42 -0.17 9.72
N GLY A 26 -5.20 -1.26 10.45
CA GLY A 26 -5.51 -1.34 11.88
C GLY A 26 -4.67 -0.40 12.75
N HIS A 27 -3.47 0.00 12.32
CA HIS A 27 -2.68 1.02 12.99
C HIS A 27 -3.24 2.42 12.75
N GLU A 28 -3.56 2.78 11.50
CA GLU A 28 -4.12 4.10 11.17
C GLU A 28 -5.50 4.33 11.83
N ASP A 29 -6.30 3.27 11.98
CA ASP A 29 -7.58 3.29 12.71
C ASP A 29 -7.38 3.63 14.20
N ARG A 30 -6.40 2.99 14.87
CA ARG A 30 -6.04 3.34 16.25
C ARG A 30 -5.52 4.77 16.37
N MET A 31 -4.71 5.21 15.42
CA MET A 31 -4.20 6.58 15.39
C MET A 31 -5.35 7.59 15.20
N LEU A 32 -6.41 7.23 14.47
CA LEU A 32 -7.61 8.05 14.31
C LEU A 32 -8.38 8.17 15.63
N ASP A 33 -8.57 7.06 16.35
CA ASP A 33 -9.17 7.05 17.69
C ASP A 33 -8.39 7.96 18.66
N GLU A 34 -7.06 7.92 18.62
CA GLU A 34 -6.21 8.80 19.44
C GLU A 34 -6.33 10.27 19.01
N ALA A 35 -6.40 10.53 17.70
CA ALA A 35 -6.54 11.88 17.16
C ALA A 35 -7.90 12.51 17.50
N ALA A 36 -8.95 11.72 17.71
CA ALA A 36 -10.28 12.22 18.07
C ALA A 36 -10.32 13.05 19.36
N GLY A 37 -9.32 12.91 20.24
CA GLY A 37 -9.13 13.76 21.42
C GLY A 37 -8.32 15.05 21.18
N GLY A 38 -7.83 15.27 19.95
CA GLY A 38 -6.91 16.34 19.57
C GLY A 38 -7.57 17.52 18.85
N SER A 39 -6.83 18.19 17.96
CA SER A 39 -7.34 19.30 17.16
C SER A 39 -8.15 18.81 15.96
N LEU A 40 -9.08 19.64 15.48
CA LEU A 40 -9.89 19.34 14.30
C LEU A 40 -9.02 19.09 13.05
N GLU A 41 -7.94 19.87 12.84
CA GLU A 41 -7.04 19.63 11.70
C GLU A 41 -6.31 18.29 11.83
N GLY A 42 -5.92 17.90 13.04
CA GLY A 42 -5.27 16.61 13.29
C GLY A 42 -6.19 15.43 13.00
N VAL A 43 -7.46 15.52 13.40
CA VAL A 43 -8.49 14.51 13.11
C VAL A 43 -8.68 14.35 11.60
N VAL A 44 -8.91 15.45 10.87
CA VAL A 44 -9.16 15.39 9.41
C VAL A 44 -7.96 14.81 8.66
N MET A 45 -6.74 15.19 9.04
CA MET A 45 -5.53 14.62 8.44
C MET A 45 -5.41 13.12 8.69
N GLN A 46 -5.76 12.66 9.88
CA GLN A 46 -5.64 11.25 10.24
C GLN A 46 -6.77 10.41 9.63
N GLU A 47 -7.98 10.96 9.54
CA GLU A 47 -9.13 10.36 8.84
C GLU A 47 -8.79 10.08 7.38
N SER A 48 -8.23 11.07 6.66
CA SER A 48 -7.80 10.90 5.27
C SER A 48 -6.80 9.75 5.11
N ARG A 49 -5.86 9.59 6.05
CA ARG A 49 -4.87 8.49 6.01
C ARG A 49 -5.51 7.14 6.27
N ALA A 50 -6.42 7.06 7.23
CA ALA A 50 -7.15 5.82 7.54
C ALA A 50 -8.01 5.38 6.35
N ASP A 51 -8.70 6.33 5.71
CA ASP A 51 -9.51 6.08 4.51
C ASP A 51 -8.65 5.63 3.32
N ASP A 52 -7.55 6.33 3.02
CA ASP A 52 -6.63 5.95 1.95
C ASP A 52 -6.09 4.53 2.16
N MET A 53 -5.70 4.21 3.40
CA MET A 53 -5.18 2.89 3.73
C MET A 53 -6.26 1.79 3.65
N LEU A 54 -7.50 2.11 4.03
CA LEU A 54 -8.63 1.19 3.89
C LEU A 54 -8.94 0.90 2.42
N LEU A 55 -8.89 1.91 1.55
CA LEU A 55 -9.05 1.77 0.11
C LEU A 55 -7.95 0.91 -0.52
N ILE A 56 -6.68 1.15 -0.14
CA ILE A 56 -5.55 0.35 -0.62
C ILE A 56 -5.67 -1.11 -0.18
N LYS A 57 -6.03 -1.36 1.09
CA LYS A 57 -6.31 -2.71 1.58
C LYS A 57 -7.37 -3.42 0.71
N GLY A 58 -8.51 -2.78 0.50
CA GLY A 58 -9.57 -3.35 -0.35
C GLY A 58 -9.14 -3.56 -1.80
N THR A 59 -8.26 -2.71 -2.31
CA THR A 59 -7.70 -2.83 -3.67
C THR A 59 -6.73 -4.01 -3.79
N VAL A 60 -5.90 -4.27 -2.78
CA VAL A 60 -4.99 -5.42 -2.80
C VAL A 60 -5.76 -6.75 -2.72
N ASP A 61 -6.89 -6.79 -2.01
CA ASP A 61 -7.69 -8.01 -1.85
C ASP A 61 -8.22 -8.55 -3.17
N ILE A 62 -8.50 -7.68 -4.15
CA ILE A 62 -8.98 -8.10 -5.47
C ILE A 62 -7.89 -8.61 -6.41
N PHE A 63 -6.61 -8.40 -6.08
CA PHE A 63 -5.49 -8.83 -6.93
C PHE A 63 -5.34 -10.35 -6.93
N LYS A 64 -4.97 -10.91 -8.09
CA LYS A 64 -4.71 -12.34 -8.25
C LYS A 64 -3.22 -12.60 -8.44
N PRO A 65 -2.68 -13.72 -7.91
CA PRO A 65 -1.30 -14.10 -8.15
C PRO A 65 -0.97 -14.16 -9.65
N GLY A 66 0.16 -13.57 -10.03
CA GLY A 66 0.65 -13.49 -11.41
C GLY A 66 -0.09 -12.51 -12.32
N GLN A 67 -1.15 -11.85 -11.84
CA GLN A 67 -1.86 -10.84 -12.63
C GLN A 67 -1.00 -9.58 -12.80
N THR A 68 -0.91 -9.07 -14.03
CA THR A 68 -0.38 -7.74 -14.28
C THR A 68 -1.39 -6.69 -13.84
N ILE A 69 -0.96 -5.82 -12.94
CA ILE A 69 -1.74 -4.73 -12.34
C ILE A 69 -1.20 -3.41 -12.90
N LEU A 70 -2.11 -2.54 -13.31
CA LEU A 70 -1.80 -1.14 -13.61
C LEU A 70 -2.20 -0.30 -12.40
N ILE A 71 -1.25 0.39 -11.78
CA ILE A 71 -1.44 1.07 -10.50
C ILE A 71 -0.77 2.44 -10.52
N THR A 72 -1.33 3.41 -9.80
CA THR A 72 -0.73 4.75 -9.72
C THR A 72 0.54 4.73 -8.87
N MET A 73 1.39 5.75 -9.03
CA MET A 73 2.57 5.93 -8.18
C MET A 73 2.22 6.03 -6.68
N GLU A 74 1.12 6.72 -6.36
CA GLU A 74 0.68 6.99 -5.00
C GLU A 74 0.24 5.70 -4.32
N ASP A 75 -0.64 4.94 -4.99
CA ASP A 75 -1.10 3.65 -4.48
C ASP A 75 0.05 2.66 -4.34
N LEU A 76 0.98 2.64 -5.29
CA LEU A 76 2.14 1.75 -5.25
C LEU A 76 3.06 2.07 -4.06
N ARG A 77 3.21 3.35 -3.71
CA ARG A 77 3.96 3.77 -2.51
C ARG A 77 3.23 3.40 -1.23
N MET A 78 1.91 3.51 -1.18
CA MET A 78 1.12 3.06 -0.04
C MET A 78 1.20 1.55 0.17
N ILE A 79 1.15 0.77 -0.92
CA ILE A 79 1.40 -0.67 -0.88
C ILE A 79 2.81 -0.97 -0.36
N ARG A 80 3.83 -0.19 -0.78
CA ARG A 80 5.19 -0.33 -0.24
C ARG A 80 5.22 -0.09 1.26
N SER A 81 4.56 0.97 1.76
CA SER A 81 4.57 1.27 3.20
C SER A 81 3.84 0.21 4.05
N CYS A 82 2.92 -0.57 3.47
CA CYS A 82 2.37 -1.75 4.15
C CYS A 82 3.44 -2.79 4.52
N LEU A 83 4.57 -2.80 3.81
CA LEU A 83 5.61 -3.82 3.95
C LEU A 83 6.80 -3.36 4.82
N ASP A 84 6.78 -2.13 5.35
CA ASP A 84 7.94 -1.52 6.02
C ASP A 84 8.41 -2.31 7.26
N ASP A 85 7.49 -3.00 7.93
CA ASP A 85 7.75 -3.78 9.14
C ASP A 85 7.62 -5.31 8.92
N ASP A 86 7.44 -5.79 7.67
CA ASP A 86 7.35 -7.23 7.35
C ASP A 86 8.68 -7.75 6.79
N ASP A 87 9.37 -8.56 7.59
CA ASP A 87 10.67 -9.15 7.27
C ASP A 87 10.60 -10.46 6.48
N SER A 88 9.41 -10.92 6.12
CA SER A 88 9.21 -12.19 5.39
C SER A 88 9.86 -12.17 4.00
N PRO A 89 10.23 -13.35 3.46
CA PRO A 89 10.77 -13.44 2.10
C PRO A 89 9.84 -12.84 1.04
N GLY A 90 8.53 -13.05 1.18
CA GLY A 90 7.51 -12.48 0.28
C GLY A 90 7.46 -10.96 0.33
N ALA A 91 7.51 -10.36 1.52
CA ALA A 91 7.58 -8.90 1.68
C ALA A 91 8.85 -8.32 1.04
N LYS A 92 10.01 -8.91 1.32
CA LYS A 92 11.29 -8.49 0.73
C LYS A 92 11.31 -8.60 -0.80
N SER A 93 10.69 -9.63 -1.35
CA SER A 93 10.55 -9.79 -2.81
C SER A 93 9.63 -8.73 -3.40
N ALA A 94 8.46 -8.51 -2.78
CA ALA A 94 7.49 -7.50 -3.20
C ALA A 94 8.09 -6.08 -3.16
N VAL A 95 8.77 -5.70 -2.07
CA VAL A 95 9.47 -4.41 -1.95
C VAL A 95 10.45 -4.21 -3.10
N LYS A 96 11.28 -5.22 -3.42
CA LYS A 96 12.23 -5.12 -4.54
C LYS A 96 11.53 -4.88 -5.88
N LYS A 97 10.40 -5.54 -6.14
CA LYS A 97 9.62 -5.34 -7.38
C LYS A 97 9.03 -3.94 -7.44
N ILE A 98 8.50 -3.45 -6.32
CA ILE A 98 7.94 -2.10 -6.22
C ILE A 98 9.04 -1.05 -6.45
N ASP A 99 10.16 -1.16 -5.74
CA ASP A 99 11.29 -0.23 -5.85
C ASP A 99 11.88 -0.23 -7.27
N ALA A 100 12.01 -1.39 -7.89
CA ALA A 100 12.45 -1.50 -9.29
C ALA A 100 11.46 -0.83 -10.26
N SER A 101 10.16 -0.96 -10.00
CA SER A 101 9.12 -0.32 -10.83
C SER A 101 9.16 1.20 -10.69
N LEU A 102 9.30 1.70 -9.47
CA LEU A 102 9.44 3.14 -9.19
C LEU A 102 10.75 3.72 -9.76
N ALA A 103 11.86 2.98 -9.70
CA ALA A 103 13.16 3.41 -10.22
C ALA A 103 13.25 3.37 -11.76
N SER A 104 12.55 2.43 -12.39
CA SER A 104 12.58 2.26 -13.86
C SER A 104 11.71 3.29 -14.61
N GLY A 105 10.90 4.09 -13.92
CA GLY A 105 10.05 5.12 -14.52
C GLY A 105 9.22 4.60 -15.70
N ALA A 106 8.72 3.37 -15.58
CA ALA A 106 8.35 2.56 -16.74
C ALA A 106 6.97 2.94 -17.31
N GLU A 107 7.05 3.49 -18.53
CA GLU A 107 6.00 3.98 -19.44
C GLU A 107 5.38 5.34 -19.09
N ARG A 108 6.17 6.41 -19.30
CA ARG A 108 5.64 7.72 -19.74
C ARG A 108 4.81 7.51 -21.03
N ARG A 109 3.50 7.30 -20.90
CA ARG A 109 2.56 7.44 -22.01
C ARG A 109 1.52 8.47 -21.65
#